data_AF-A0A565C6Z3-F1
#
_entry.id   AF-A0A565C6Z3-F1
#
_cell.length_a   1.000
_cell.length_b   1.000
_cell.length_c   1.000
_cell.angle_alpha   90.00
_cell.angle_beta   90.00
_cell.angle_gamma   90.00
#
_symmetry.space_group_name_H-M   'P 1'
#
loop_
_entity.id
_entity.type
_entity.pdbx_description
1 polymer ?
#
loop_
_entity_poly.entity_id
_entity_poly.type
_entity_poly.pdbx_seq_one_letter_code
_entity_poly.pdbx_strand_id
1 'polypeptide(L)'
;MTKRAAEAVPPPLESSRVGPDFFGYYRDQVAELLSKEERIPNHEPSATTSTEAIGAKLSNLKNEKLNALLRQSVWDLVPEIDEMQSRACSMHLMSQLKNKKPSTIPEIPEDPTFKEVEDDIQLLMRSDPTLVKEIVRKLSDDLFTRLDNMEQQLEKLLDNVVTTCRPMSRGEKRDLQKSIKELPRENLVRVAGIIKNRYAALGKEFSDEVVVNMEEEDNIMLWRLHYYVAAVKSAQELSS
;
A
#
# COMPACT_ATOMS: atom_id res chain seq x y z
N MET A 1 -5.42 -32.31 -56.28
CA MET A 1 -5.88 -31.08 -55.59
C MET A 1 -6.09 -31.42 -54.12
N THR A 2 -5.10 -31.15 -53.27
CA THR A 2 -5.15 -31.38 -51.82
C THR A 2 -5.37 -30.04 -51.12
N LYS A 3 -6.50 -29.90 -50.42
CA LYS A 3 -6.88 -28.72 -49.64
C LYS A 3 -5.95 -28.58 -48.45
N ARG A 4 -5.31 -27.41 -48.31
CA ARG A 4 -4.58 -26.99 -47.11
C ARG A 4 -5.58 -26.76 -45.97
N ALA A 5 -5.37 -27.41 -44.84
CA ALA A 5 -6.00 -27.06 -43.59
C ALA A 5 -5.35 -25.77 -43.08
N ALA A 6 -6.17 -24.78 -42.76
CA ALA A 6 -5.75 -23.54 -42.12
C ALA A 6 -5.41 -23.84 -40.65
N GLU A 7 -4.17 -23.58 -40.29
CA GLU A 7 -3.66 -23.62 -38.93
C GLU A 7 -4.31 -22.48 -38.15
N ALA A 8 -5.16 -22.85 -37.18
CA ALA A 8 -5.82 -21.90 -36.29
C ALA A 8 -4.79 -21.40 -35.28
N VAL A 9 -4.49 -20.11 -35.35
CA VAL A 9 -3.73 -19.36 -34.35
C VAL A 9 -4.42 -19.53 -32.98
N PRO A 10 -3.71 -19.98 -31.92
CA PRO A 10 -4.29 -20.05 -30.60
C PRO A 10 -4.63 -18.63 -30.09
N PRO A 11 -5.78 -18.44 -29.43
CA PRO A 11 -6.19 -17.13 -28.94
C PRO A 11 -5.19 -16.60 -27.89
N PRO A 12 -5.01 -15.26 -27.80
CA PRO A 12 -4.18 -14.66 -26.77
C PRO A 12 -4.72 -15.04 -25.38
N LEU A 13 -3.83 -15.42 -24.48
CA LEU A 13 -4.11 -15.62 -23.06
C LEU A 13 -4.60 -14.29 -22.44
N GLU A 14 -5.90 -14.06 -22.46
CA GLU A 14 -6.52 -13.06 -21.60
C GLU A 14 -6.48 -13.57 -20.15
N SER A 15 -5.42 -13.19 -19.44
CA SER A 15 -5.32 -13.33 -17.99
C SER A 15 -5.54 -11.97 -17.32
N SER A 16 -6.59 -11.24 -17.69
CA SER A 16 -7.10 -10.14 -16.87
C SER A 16 -8.19 -10.67 -15.94
N ARG A 17 -7.79 -11.47 -14.95
CA ARG A 17 -8.63 -11.63 -13.76
C ARG A 17 -8.53 -10.33 -12.97
N VAL A 18 -9.31 -9.33 -13.39
CA VAL A 18 -9.58 -8.15 -12.57
C VAL A 18 -10.35 -8.66 -11.36
N GLY A 19 -9.64 -8.89 -10.26
CA GLY A 19 -10.27 -9.21 -8.98
C GLY A 19 -11.18 -8.06 -8.52
N PRO A 20 -12.02 -8.29 -7.50
CA PRO A 20 -12.82 -7.22 -6.91
C PRO A 20 -11.89 -6.09 -6.42
N ASP A 21 -12.24 -4.82 -6.69
CA ASP A 21 -11.53 -3.65 -6.17
C ASP A 21 -11.84 -3.47 -4.68
N PHE A 22 -11.21 -4.31 -3.84
CA PHE A 22 -11.41 -4.29 -2.39
C PHE A 22 -10.99 -2.94 -1.79
N PHE A 23 -9.91 -2.34 -2.29
CA PHE A 23 -9.45 -1.02 -1.85
C PHE A 23 -10.50 0.06 -2.12
N GLY A 24 -11.05 0.09 -3.34
CA GLY A 24 -12.10 1.04 -3.71
C GLY A 24 -13.33 0.88 -2.84
N TYR A 25 -13.75 -0.36 -2.61
CA TYR A 25 -14.86 -0.69 -1.72
C TYR A 25 -14.65 -0.16 -0.30
N TYR A 26 -13.50 -0.43 0.34
CA TYR A 26 -13.22 0.03 1.69
C TYR A 26 -13.06 1.55 1.78
N ARG A 27 -12.43 2.17 0.79
CA ARG A 27 -12.35 3.63 0.67
C ARG A 27 -13.74 4.26 0.67
N ASP A 28 -14.64 3.74 -0.15
CA ASP A 28 -15.98 4.30 -0.32
C ASP A 28 -16.83 4.07 0.94
N GLN A 29 -16.72 2.90 1.58
CA GLN A 29 -17.36 2.64 2.87
C GLN A 29 -16.87 3.54 4.00
N VAL A 30 -15.56 3.79 4.07
CA VAL A 30 -14.99 4.71 5.06
C VAL A 30 -15.47 6.13 4.77
N ALA A 31 -15.40 6.61 3.52
CA ALA A 31 -15.89 7.92 3.15
C ALA A 31 -17.39 8.09 3.49
N GLU A 32 -18.21 7.08 3.22
CA GLU A 32 -19.63 7.07 3.56
C GLU A 32 -19.88 7.09 5.08
N LEU A 33 -19.14 6.27 5.84
CA LEU A 33 -19.26 6.22 7.30
C LEU A 33 -18.90 7.59 7.93
N LEU A 34 -17.86 8.22 7.42
CA LEU A 34 -17.37 9.51 7.92
C LEU A 34 -18.27 10.68 7.52
N SER A 35 -18.96 10.58 6.38
CA SER A 35 -19.87 11.62 5.87
C SER A 35 -21.23 11.66 6.58
N LYS A 36 -21.72 10.54 7.11
CA LYS A 36 -23.04 10.47 7.76
C LYS A 36 -23.06 11.28 9.05
N GLU A 37 -23.71 12.44 9.08
CA GLU A 37 -23.98 13.20 10.32
C GLU A 37 -24.82 12.35 11.30
N GLU A 38 -24.38 12.23 12.56
CA GLU A 38 -25.17 11.51 13.58
C GLU A 38 -26.20 12.45 14.18
N ARG A 39 -27.47 12.00 14.29
CA ARG A 39 -28.46 12.70 15.11
C ARG A 39 -28.15 12.41 16.58
N ILE A 40 -27.28 13.23 17.18
CA ILE A 40 -26.99 13.20 18.62
C ILE A 40 -28.23 13.74 19.36
N PRO A 41 -28.82 13.02 20.32
CA PRO A 41 -29.76 13.62 21.26
C PRO A 41 -28.99 14.56 22.19
N ASN A 42 -29.32 15.84 22.18
CA ASN A 42 -28.71 16.85 23.04
C ASN A 42 -28.79 16.43 24.51
N HIS A 43 -27.65 16.34 25.20
CA HIS A 43 -27.63 16.44 26.65
C HIS A 43 -26.49 17.36 27.10
N GLU A 44 -26.87 18.30 27.97
CA GLU A 44 -26.14 19.42 28.56
C GLU A 44 -24.68 19.16 29.01
N PRO A 45 -23.84 20.22 29.05
CA PRO A 45 -22.41 20.11 29.31
C PRO A 45 -22.13 19.93 30.80
N SER A 46 -21.61 18.77 31.19
CA SER A 46 -20.96 18.58 32.50
C SER A 46 -19.45 18.58 32.31
N ALA A 47 -18.79 19.56 32.91
CA ALA A 47 -17.36 19.78 32.89
C ALA A 47 -16.59 18.56 33.40
N THR A 48 -15.82 17.90 32.53
CA THR A 48 -14.74 16.99 32.93
C THR A 48 -13.52 17.14 32.02
N THR A 49 -12.49 17.74 32.63
CA THR A 49 -11.05 17.54 32.43
C THR A 49 -10.55 17.01 31.09
N SER A 50 -9.85 17.91 30.40
CA SER A 50 -9.04 17.78 29.19
C SER A 50 -8.08 16.58 29.16
N THR A 51 -8.52 15.50 28.55
CA THR A 51 -7.73 14.55 27.73
C THR A 51 -8.65 14.01 26.63
N GLU A 52 -9.14 14.89 25.75
CA GLU A 52 -9.97 14.47 24.62
C GLU A 52 -9.14 13.63 23.64
N ALA A 53 -9.53 12.35 23.55
CA ALA A 53 -8.89 11.33 22.74
C ALA A 53 -8.85 11.70 21.25
N ILE A 54 -7.82 11.21 20.57
CA ILE A 54 -7.65 11.33 19.11
C ILE A 54 -8.86 10.68 18.44
N GLY A 55 -9.74 11.50 17.86
CA GLY A 55 -11.05 11.06 17.36
C GLY A 55 -12.27 11.80 17.94
N ALA A 56 -12.08 12.86 18.75
CA ALA A 56 -13.16 13.63 19.40
C ALA A 56 -14.29 14.16 18.48
N LYS A 57 -14.08 14.21 17.15
CA LYS A 57 -15.15 14.55 16.18
C LYS A 57 -16.07 13.38 15.83
N LEU A 58 -15.67 12.14 16.10
CA LEU A 58 -16.43 10.92 15.82
C LEU A 58 -16.99 10.33 17.12
N SER A 59 -18.23 9.86 17.09
CA SER A 59 -18.81 9.12 18.21
C SER A 59 -18.08 7.80 18.44
N ASN A 60 -18.21 7.26 19.66
CA ASN A 60 -17.66 5.95 20.00
C ASN A 60 -18.14 4.86 19.02
N LEU A 61 -19.42 4.90 18.63
CA LEU A 61 -19.99 3.94 17.68
C LEU A 61 -19.35 4.04 16.29
N LYS A 62 -19.16 5.27 15.77
CA LYS A 62 -18.45 5.47 14.49
C LYS A 62 -17.00 5.03 14.57
N ASN A 63 -16.32 5.30 15.68
CA ASN A 63 -14.95 4.86 15.88
C ASN A 63 -14.84 3.33 15.93
N GLU A 64 -15.74 2.64 16.63
CA GLU A 64 -15.80 1.17 16.66
C GLU A 64 -16.07 0.60 15.26
N LYS A 65 -17.03 1.18 14.53
CA LYS A 65 -17.36 0.74 13.17
C LYS A 65 -16.22 1.00 12.19
N LEU A 66 -15.53 2.14 12.30
CA LEU A 66 -14.35 2.44 11.49
C LEU A 66 -13.24 1.45 11.78
N ASN A 67 -12.96 1.16 13.05
CA ASN A 67 -11.93 0.18 13.45
C ASN A 67 -12.27 -1.22 12.91
N ALA A 68 -13.53 -1.65 13.00
CA ALA A 68 -14.00 -2.91 12.42
C ALA A 68 -13.81 -2.95 10.90
N LEU A 69 -14.17 -1.89 10.18
CA LEU A 69 -13.97 -1.79 8.72
C LEU A 69 -12.49 -1.84 8.35
N LEU A 70 -11.62 -1.11 9.06
CA LEU A 70 -10.18 -1.11 8.80
C LEU A 70 -9.55 -2.48 9.10
N ARG A 71 -10.01 -3.18 10.13
CA ARG A 71 -9.57 -4.55 10.41
C ARG A 71 -10.01 -5.50 9.30
N GLN A 72 -11.26 -5.41 8.87
CA GLN A 72 -11.76 -6.25 7.78
C GLN A 72 -11.02 -5.96 6.47
N SER A 73 -10.72 -4.68 6.19
CA SER A 73 -9.95 -4.32 5.01
C SER A 73 -8.57 -4.99 5.01
N VAL A 74 -7.88 -5.05 6.15
CA VAL A 74 -6.59 -5.75 6.23
C VAL A 74 -6.76 -7.23 5.88
N TRP A 75 -7.77 -7.91 6.44
CA TRP A 75 -8.00 -9.33 6.17
C TRP A 75 -8.30 -9.63 4.69
N ASP A 76 -9.14 -8.81 4.07
CA ASP A 76 -9.56 -9.03 2.68
C ASP A 76 -8.45 -8.72 1.66
N LEU A 77 -7.50 -7.85 2.04
CA LEU A 77 -6.39 -7.46 1.18
C LEU A 77 -5.19 -8.41 1.23
N VAL A 78 -5.08 -9.24 2.27
CA VAL A 78 -3.98 -10.22 2.40
C VAL A 78 -3.84 -11.13 1.17
N PRO A 79 -4.91 -11.77 0.65
CA PRO A 79 -4.79 -12.62 -0.53
C PRO A 79 -4.34 -11.89 -1.79
N GLU A 80 -4.73 -10.62 -1.95
CA GLU A 80 -4.31 -9.79 -3.08
C GLU A 80 -2.82 -9.46 -3.01
N ILE A 81 -2.31 -9.14 -1.82
CA ILE A 81 -0.88 -8.92 -1.57
C ILE A 81 -0.08 -10.21 -1.82
N ASP A 82 -0.57 -11.36 -1.34
CA ASP A 82 0.07 -12.66 -1.54
C ASP A 82 0.17 -13.03 -3.03
N GLU A 83 -0.90 -12.77 -3.80
CA GLU A 83 -0.89 -12.95 -5.26
C GLU A 83 0.19 -12.09 -5.92
N MET A 84 0.29 -10.83 -5.52
CA MET A 84 1.27 -9.90 -6.09
C MET A 84 2.70 -10.25 -5.71
N GLN A 85 2.93 -10.69 -4.48
CA GLN A 85 4.21 -11.21 -4.04
C GLN A 85 4.62 -12.44 -4.86
N SER A 86 3.69 -13.36 -5.10
CA SER A 86 3.92 -14.54 -5.95
C SER A 86 4.31 -14.16 -7.38
N ARG A 87 3.61 -13.19 -7.97
CA ARG A 87 3.94 -12.67 -9.32
C ARG A 87 5.32 -11.99 -9.35
N ALA A 88 5.65 -11.21 -8.32
CA ALA A 88 6.97 -10.58 -8.19
C ALA A 88 8.10 -11.62 -8.06
N CYS A 89 7.91 -12.67 -7.25
CA CYS A 89 8.85 -13.78 -7.12
C CYS A 89 9.07 -14.50 -8.45
N SER A 90 7.98 -14.77 -9.20
CA SER A 90 8.06 -15.38 -10.53
C SER A 90 8.88 -14.54 -11.50
N MET A 91 8.67 -13.22 -11.53
CA MET A 91 9.47 -12.32 -12.37
C MET A 91 10.94 -12.26 -11.94
N HIS A 92 11.21 -12.25 -10.64
CA HIS A 92 12.58 -12.30 -10.14
C HIS A 92 13.28 -13.58 -10.60
N LEU A 93 12.61 -14.73 -10.48
CA LEU A 93 13.12 -16.02 -10.96
C LEU A 93 13.43 -15.99 -12.46
N MET A 94 12.49 -15.52 -13.29
CA MET A 94 12.71 -15.37 -14.74
C MET A 94 13.90 -14.46 -15.08
N SER A 95 14.15 -13.42 -14.27
CA SER A 95 15.30 -12.53 -14.41
C SER A 95 16.62 -13.20 -14.02
N GLN A 96 16.63 -14.06 -12.99
CA GLN A 96 17.82 -14.78 -12.53
C GLN A 96 18.25 -15.86 -13.54
N LEU A 97 17.30 -16.50 -14.23
CA LEU A 97 17.60 -17.48 -15.29
C LEU A 97 18.34 -16.87 -16.48
N LYS A 98 18.18 -15.57 -16.71
CA LYS A 98 18.93 -14.81 -17.72
C LYS A 98 20.40 -14.59 -17.32
N ASN A 99 20.70 -14.58 -16.02
CA ASN A 99 22.01 -14.27 -15.45
C ASN A 99 22.59 -15.49 -14.71
N LYS A 100 22.90 -16.60 -15.40
CA LYS A 100 23.61 -17.72 -14.77
C LYS A 100 25.01 -17.29 -14.29
N LYS A 101 25.11 -16.92 -13.02
CA LYS A 101 26.18 -17.38 -12.12
C LYS A 101 25.51 -18.15 -10.98
N PRO A 102 25.99 -19.37 -10.65
CA PRO A 102 25.35 -20.19 -9.65
C PRO A 102 25.65 -19.62 -8.26
N SER A 103 24.64 -19.15 -7.53
CA SER A 103 24.70 -19.13 -6.07
C SER A 103 23.32 -19.19 -5.44
N THR A 104 23.11 -20.33 -4.79
CA THR A 104 22.31 -20.60 -3.59
C THR A 104 20.88 -20.04 -3.54
N ILE A 105 19.95 -20.86 -4.04
CA ILE A 105 18.52 -20.80 -3.71
C ILE A 105 18.34 -21.39 -2.28
N PRO A 106 17.53 -20.80 -1.38
CA PRO A 106 17.07 -21.49 -0.18
C PRO A 106 16.10 -22.60 -0.58
N GLU A 107 16.36 -23.82 -0.12
CA GLU A 107 15.58 -25.03 -0.41
C GLU A 107 14.07 -24.81 -0.15
N ILE A 108 13.29 -24.72 -1.23
CA ILE A 108 11.83 -24.87 -1.21
C ILE A 108 11.53 -26.30 -1.67
N PRO A 109 10.60 -27.03 -1.03
CA PRO A 109 10.30 -28.43 -1.35
C PRO A 109 10.02 -28.63 -2.85
N GLU A 110 10.66 -29.65 -3.43
CA GLU A 110 10.53 -30.04 -4.84
C GLU A 110 9.09 -30.52 -5.13
N ASP A 111 8.20 -29.59 -5.46
CA ASP A 111 6.92 -29.89 -6.07
C ASP A 111 7.16 -30.22 -7.56
N PRO A 112 6.81 -31.43 -8.05
CA PRO A 112 7.07 -31.84 -9.43
C PRO A 112 6.47 -30.91 -10.49
N THR A 113 5.40 -30.17 -10.16
CA THR A 113 4.77 -29.17 -11.03
C THR A 113 5.65 -27.95 -11.29
N PHE A 114 6.54 -27.58 -10.37
CA PHE A 114 7.42 -26.41 -10.51
C PHE A 114 8.61 -26.66 -11.46
N LYS A 115 9.09 -27.90 -11.53
CA LYS A 115 10.27 -28.28 -12.32
C LYS A 115 10.00 -28.35 -13.82
N GLU A 116 8.78 -28.78 -14.19
CA GLU A 116 8.35 -28.85 -15.59
C GLU A 116 8.15 -27.46 -16.20
N VAL A 117 7.57 -26.52 -15.43
CA VAL A 117 7.41 -25.10 -15.82
C VAL A 117 8.77 -24.41 -15.99
N GLU A 118 9.73 -24.73 -15.14
CA GLU A 118 11.10 -24.20 -15.21
C GLU A 118 11.83 -24.65 -16.49
N ASP A 119 11.72 -25.92 -16.87
CA ASP A 119 12.32 -26.46 -18.10
C ASP A 119 11.70 -25.86 -19.37
N ASP A 120 10.37 -25.67 -19.39
CA ASP A 120 9.64 -25.03 -20.50
C ASP A 120 10.05 -23.55 -20.66
N ILE A 121 10.20 -22.82 -19.56
CA ILE A 121 10.68 -21.43 -19.57
C ILE A 121 12.13 -21.38 -20.09
N GLN A 122 13.00 -22.29 -19.66
CA GLN A 122 14.38 -22.36 -20.16
C GLN A 122 14.45 -22.69 -21.66
N LEU A 123 13.55 -23.55 -22.15
CA LEU A 123 13.45 -23.88 -23.58
C LEU A 123 12.96 -22.68 -24.40
N LEU A 124 11.93 -21.96 -23.91
CA LEU A 124 11.39 -20.76 -24.54
C LEU A 124 12.44 -19.63 -24.61
N MET A 125 13.21 -19.44 -23.54
CA MET A 125 14.31 -18.47 -23.48
C MET A 125 15.43 -18.77 -24.48
N ARG A 126 15.72 -20.05 -24.75
CA ARG A 126 16.69 -20.47 -25.77
C ARG A 126 16.18 -20.27 -27.19
N SER A 127 14.87 -20.42 -27.39
CA SER A 127 14.25 -20.41 -28.72
C SER A 127 13.95 -18.98 -29.20
N ASP A 128 13.34 -18.15 -28.36
CA ASP A 128 13.03 -16.77 -28.68
C ASP A 128 13.21 -15.84 -27.45
N PRO A 129 14.46 -15.38 -27.21
CA PRO A 129 14.75 -14.49 -26.10
C PRO A 129 14.06 -13.12 -26.23
N THR A 130 13.66 -12.72 -27.45
CA THR A 130 12.98 -11.44 -27.67
C THR A 130 11.52 -11.49 -27.26
N LEU A 131 10.83 -12.60 -27.55
CA LEU A 131 9.46 -12.86 -27.10
C LEU A 131 9.38 -12.94 -25.57
N VAL A 132 10.30 -13.66 -24.92
CA VAL A 132 10.33 -13.74 -23.44
C VAL A 132 10.55 -12.36 -22.84
N LYS A 133 11.50 -11.57 -23.37
CA LYS A 133 11.75 -10.21 -22.89
C LYS A 133 10.50 -9.33 -23.00
N GLU A 134 9.76 -9.44 -24.11
CA GLU A 134 8.54 -8.68 -24.34
C GLU A 134 7.40 -9.10 -23.41
N ILE A 135 7.22 -10.41 -23.16
CA ILE A 135 6.24 -10.93 -22.20
C ILE A 135 6.56 -10.47 -20.78
N VAL A 136 7.81 -10.63 -20.34
CA VAL A 136 8.26 -10.21 -19.01
C VAL A 136 8.06 -8.71 -18.83
N ARG A 137 8.39 -7.91 -19.85
CA ARG A 137 8.16 -6.46 -19.83
C ARG A 137 6.69 -6.11 -19.66
N LYS A 138 5.80 -6.69 -20.47
CA LYS A 138 4.34 -6.46 -20.36
C LYS A 138 3.80 -6.82 -18.97
N LEU A 139 4.19 -7.99 -18.46
CA LEU A 139 3.78 -8.43 -17.13
C LEU A 139 4.33 -7.50 -16.03
N SER A 140 5.57 -7.02 -16.19
CA SER A 140 6.17 -6.05 -15.27
C SER A 140 5.41 -4.72 -15.28
N ASP A 141 5.14 -4.18 -16.47
CA ASP A 141 4.43 -2.91 -16.64
C ASP A 141 3.01 -2.97 -16.02
N ASP A 142 2.29 -4.09 -16.22
CA ASP A 142 0.98 -4.35 -15.61
C ASP A 142 1.07 -4.40 -14.08
N LEU A 143 2.05 -5.13 -13.55
CA LEU A 143 2.26 -5.25 -12.11
C LEU A 143 2.64 -3.93 -11.45
N PHE A 144 3.51 -3.13 -12.07
CA PHE A 144 3.85 -1.80 -11.58
C PHE A 144 2.64 -0.87 -11.58
N THR A 145 1.80 -0.93 -12.63
CA THR A 145 0.57 -0.14 -12.71
C THR A 145 -0.42 -0.53 -11.61
N ARG A 146 -0.59 -1.84 -11.35
CA ARG A 146 -1.46 -2.34 -10.28
C ARG A 146 -0.95 -1.92 -8.90
N LEU A 147 0.37 -2.06 -8.66
CA LEU A 147 1.02 -1.63 -7.42
C LEU A 147 0.84 -0.14 -7.15
N ASP A 148 1.09 0.71 -8.17
CA ASP A 148 0.94 2.17 -8.06
C ASP A 148 -0.52 2.55 -7.74
N ASN A 149 -1.50 1.95 -8.43
CA ASN A 149 -2.91 2.17 -8.14
C ASN A 149 -3.26 1.78 -6.69
N MET A 150 -2.81 0.62 -6.22
CA MET A 150 -3.06 0.18 -4.84
C MET A 150 -2.42 1.10 -3.81
N GLU A 151 -1.17 1.52 -4.03
CA GLU A 151 -0.50 2.49 -3.16
C GLU A 151 -1.30 3.80 -3.08
N GLN A 152 -1.72 4.35 -4.23
CA GLN A 152 -2.51 5.58 -4.27
C GLN A 152 -3.87 5.44 -3.54
N GLN A 153 -4.52 4.28 -3.67
CA GLN A 153 -5.78 4.04 -2.98
C GLN A 153 -5.61 3.92 -1.45
N LEU A 154 -4.54 3.26 -0.99
CA LEU A 154 -4.16 3.20 0.43
C LEU A 154 -3.85 4.59 0.98
N GLU A 155 -3.09 5.40 0.24
CA GLU A 155 -2.79 6.77 0.61
C GLU A 155 -4.09 7.58 0.75
N LYS A 156 -5.00 7.50 -0.22
CA LYS A 156 -6.28 8.21 -0.13
C LYS A 156 -7.14 7.75 1.05
N LEU A 157 -7.16 6.45 1.35
CA LEU A 157 -7.87 5.91 2.52
C LEU A 157 -7.31 6.48 3.82
N LEU A 158 -5.98 6.49 3.97
CA LEU A 158 -5.32 7.06 5.14
C LEU A 158 -5.60 8.56 5.29
N ASP A 159 -5.59 9.32 4.18
CA ASP A 159 -5.99 10.74 4.18
C ASP A 159 -7.43 10.92 4.67
N ASN A 160 -8.36 10.11 4.14
CA ASN A 160 -9.77 10.15 4.56
C ASN A 160 -9.91 9.91 6.06
N VAL A 161 -9.22 8.91 6.62
CA VAL A 161 -9.26 8.63 8.06
C VAL A 161 -8.78 9.84 8.86
N VAL A 162 -7.63 10.42 8.50
CA VAL A 162 -7.06 11.54 9.29
C VAL A 162 -7.79 12.87 9.11
N THR A 163 -8.63 13.05 8.08
CA THR A 163 -9.48 14.25 7.94
C THR A 163 -10.44 14.43 9.12
N THR A 164 -10.74 13.35 9.83
CA THR A 164 -11.64 13.34 11.00
C THR A 164 -10.92 13.75 12.28
N CYS A 165 -9.58 13.76 12.28
CA CYS A 165 -8.80 14.15 13.44
C CYS A 165 -8.99 15.64 13.76
N ARG A 166 -8.98 15.98 15.05
CA ARG A 166 -8.96 17.38 15.48
C ARG A 166 -7.65 18.06 15.08
N PRO A 167 -7.57 19.40 15.05
CA PRO A 167 -6.30 20.09 14.92
C PRO A 167 -5.29 19.63 15.97
N MET A 168 -4.05 19.42 15.54
CA MET A 168 -2.95 19.11 16.43
C MET A 168 -2.55 20.33 17.27
N SER A 169 -2.42 20.15 18.58
CA SER A 169 -1.96 21.18 19.50
C SER A 169 -0.46 21.44 19.36
N ARG A 170 0.00 22.60 19.84
CA ARG A 170 1.42 22.95 19.85
C ARG A 170 2.29 21.97 20.66
N GLY A 171 1.73 21.35 21.70
CA GLY A 171 2.40 20.30 22.46
C GLY A 171 2.66 19.08 21.58
N GLU A 172 1.59 18.55 20.97
CA GLU A 172 1.64 17.38 20.10
C GLU A 172 2.57 17.58 18.89
N LYS A 173 2.56 18.77 18.28
CA LYS A 173 3.48 19.09 17.18
C LYS A 173 4.94 19.00 17.60
N ARG A 174 5.28 19.50 18.80
CA ARG A 174 6.65 19.42 19.35
C ARG A 174 7.04 18.00 19.69
N ASP A 175 6.13 17.23 20.27
CA ASP A 175 6.38 15.82 20.61
C ASP A 175 6.55 14.95 19.37
N LEU A 176 5.75 15.22 18.33
CA LEU A 176 5.89 14.61 17.00
C LEU A 176 7.25 14.95 16.39
N GLN A 177 7.63 16.22 16.39
CA GLN A 177 8.93 16.66 15.87
C GLN A 177 10.09 15.97 16.59
N LYS A 178 10.02 15.86 17.93
CA LYS A 178 11.03 15.14 18.72
C LYS A 178 11.05 13.66 18.33
N SER A 179 9.89 13.02 18.27
CA SER A 179 9.79 11.60 17.94
C SER A 179 10.31 11.26 16.54
N ILE A 180 10.11 12.15 15.55
CA ILE A 180 10.67 11.97 14.19
C ILE A 180 12.19 11.99 14.23
N LYS A 181 12.81 12.89 15.01
CA LYS A 181 14.28 12.98 15.13
C LYS A 181 14.91 11.74 15.78
N GLU A 182 14.14 11.01 16.58
CA GLU A 182 14.57 9.78 17.25
C GLU A 182 14.43 8.52 16.36
N LEU A 183 13.79 8.63 15.19
CA LEU A 183 13.59 7.47 14.32
C LEU A 183 14.91 7.01 13.66
N PRO A 184 15.05 5.69 13.41
CA PRO A 184 16.11 5.17 12.56
C PRO A 184 16.07 5.76 11.15
N ARG A 185 17.24 5.82 10.49
CA ARG A 185 17.38 6.44 9.16
C ARG A 185 16.49 5.78 8.11
N GLU A 186 16.29 4.47 8.22
CA GLU A 186 15.47 3.69 7.32
C GLU A 186 14.00 4.16 7.36
N ASN A 187 13.51 4.59 8.52
CA ASN A 187 12.14 5.09 8.69
C ASN A 187 11.98 6.54 8.23
N LEU A 188 13.07 7.34 8.26
CA LEU A 188 13.04 8.71 7.77
C LEU A 188 12.76 8.80 6.25
N VAL A 189 13.13 7.76 5.50
CA VAL A 189 12.79 7.65 4.07
C VAL A 189 11.28 7.71 3.85
N ARG A 190 10.51 6.97 4.66
CA ARG A 190 9.04 7.00 4.55
C ARG A 190 8.45 8.32 5.05
N VAL A 191 9.02 8.93 6.08
CA VAL A 191 8.62 10.29 6.53
C VAL A 191 8.76 11.30 5.39
N ALA A 192 9.90 11.31 4.70
CA ALA A 192 10.12 12.17 3.53
C ALA A 192 9.11 11.86 2.42
N GLY A 193 8.79 10.58 2.18
CA GLY A 193 7.77 10.16 1.23
C GLY A 193 6.38 10.72 1.55
N ILE A 194 5.95 10.67 2.82
CA ILE A 194 4.66 11.23 3.25
C ILE A 194 4.59 12.74 2.97
N ILE A 195 5.65 13.49 3.30
CA ILE A 195 5.71 14.94 3.07
C ILE A 195 5.69 15.25 1.57
N LYS A 196 6.52 14.54 0.79
CA LYS A 196 6.60 14.72 -0.67
C LYS A 196 5.25 14.49 -1.34
N ASN A 197 4.59 13.39 -1.02
CA ASN A 197 3.28 13.06 -1.60
C ASN A 197 2.24 14.12 -1.26
N ARG A 198 2.27 14.64 -0.02
CA ARG A 198 1.35 15.69 0.40
C ARG A 198 1.60 17.01 -0.32
N TYR A 199 2.85 17.43 -0.47
CA TYR A 199 3.20 18.63 -1.22
C TYR A 199 2.83 18.50 -2.70
N ALA A 200 3.07 17.34 -3.31
CA ALA A 200 2.63 17.07 -4.68
C ALA A 200 1.10 17.23 -4.83
N ALA A 201 0.32 16.69 -3.89
CA ALA A 201 -1.14 16.85 -3.88
C ALA A 201 -1.60 18.31 -3.71
N LEU A 202 -0.80 19.14 -3.04
CA LEU A 202 -1.04 20.58 -2.87
C LEU A 202 -0.44 21.43 -4.00
N GLY A 203 0.22 20.83 -5.00
CA GLY A 203 0.91 21.55 -6.07
C GLY A 203 2.13 22.35 -5.59
N LYS A 204 2.70 22.00 -4.44
CA LYS A 204 3.90 22.63 -3.87
C LYS A 204 5.18 21.98 -4.41
N GLU A 205 6.20 22.80 -4.64
CA GLU A 205 7.52 22.32 -5.02
C GLU A 205 8.24 21.69 -3.82
N PHE A 206 8.96 20.58 -4.04
CA PHE A 206 9.65 19.82 -2.99
C PHE A 206 11.12 19.66 -3.37
N SER A 207 12.03 19.95 -2.42
CA SER A 207 13.48 19.80 -2.57
C SER A 207 13.99 18.59 -1.77
N ASP A 208 15.18 18.08 -2.08
CA ASP A 208 15.80 16.95 -1.38
C ASP A 208 16.15 17.27 0.09
N GLU A 209 16.35 18.55 0.42
CA GLU A 209 16.55 19.01 1.80
C GLU A 209 15.31 19.72 2.32
N VAL A 210 14.52 19.01 3.14
CA VAL A 210 13.21 19.47 3.59
C VAL A 210 13.29 19.98 5.02
N VAL A 211 13.19 21.30 5.18
CA VAL A 211 12.94 21.92 6.49
C VAL A 211 11.44 22.09 6.64
N VAL A 212 10.79 21.17 7.35
CA VAL A 212 9.34 21.24 7.62
C VAL A 212 9.08 22.14 8.83
N ASN A 213 8.34 23.22 8.62
CA ASN A 213 7.79 24.01 9.72
C ASN A 213 6.46 23.40 10.20
N MET A 214 6.53 22.57 11.24
CA MET A 214 5.37 21.88 11.82
C MET A 214 4.21 22.82 12.22
N GLU A 215 4.47 24.11 12.43
CA GLU A 215 3.41 25.06 12.80
C GLU A 215 2.55 25.50 11.62
N GLU A 216 3.11 25.52 10.41
CA GLU A 216 2.46 25.99 9.19
C GLU A 216 1.86 24.86 8.35
N GLU A 217 2.21 23.61 8.67
CA GLU A 217 1.71 22.46 7.92
C GLU A 217 0.26 22.11 8.20
N ASP A 218 -0.35 21.47 7.21
CA ASP A 218 -1.74 21.06 7.26
C ASP A 218 -1.98 19.90 8.23
N ASN A 219 -3.17 19.88 8.83
CA ASN A 219 -3.50 18.91 9.88
C ASN A 219 -3.43 17.45 9.40
N ILE A 220 -3.76 17.19 8.13
CA ILE A 220 -3.73 15.83 7.56
C ILE A 220 -2.29 15.34 7.52
N MET A 221 -1.35 16.15 7.01
CA MET A 221 0.08 15.79 7.00
C MET A 221 0.58 15.45 8.40
N LEU A 222 0.29 16.31 9.38
CA LEU A 222 0.77 16.14 10.74
C LEU A 222 0.26 14.81 11.30
N TRP A 223 -1.04 14.51 11.18
CA TRP A 223 -1.60 13.26 11.71
C TRP A 223 -1.09 12.02 10.97
N ARG A 224 -0.87 12.09 9.65
CA ARG A 224 -0.21 11.02 8.89
C ARG A 224 1.16 10.69 9.49
N LEU A 225 1.97 11.71 9.75
CA LEU A 225 3.28 11.56 10.37
C LEU A 225 3.16 10.98 11.78
N HIS A 226 2.22 11.48 12.59
CA HIS A 226 1.99 10.99 13.94
C HIS A 226 1.68 9.49 13.97
N TYR A 227 0.72 9.03 13.18
CA TYR A 227 0.35 7.61 13.16
C TYR A 227 1.48 6.72 12.61
N TYR A 228 2.23 7.19 11.61
CA TYR A 228 3.40 6.45 11.12
C TYR A 228 4.45 6.29 12.22
N VAL A 229 4.81 7.38 12.89
CA VAL A 229 5.81 7.38 13.98
C VAL A 229 5.35 6.47 15.12
N ALA A 230 4.06 6.53 15.50
CA ALA A 230 3.50 5.67 16.53
C ALA A 230 3.59 4.18 16.15
N ALA A 231 3.25 3.83 14.91
CA ALA A 231 3.35 2.45 14.43
C ALA A 231 4.79 1.92 14.43
N VAL A 232 5.76 2.75 14.03
CA VAL A 232 7.19 2.38 14.07
C VAL A 232 7.65 2.14 15.51
N LYS A 233 7.30 3.03 16.44
CA LYS A 233 7.65 2.87 17.86
C LYS A 233 7.04 1.60 18.46
N SER A 234 5.76 1.34 18.20
CA SER A 234 5.12 0.09 18.64
C SER A 234 5.77 -1.15 18.04
N ALA A 235 6.18 -1.12 16.76
CA ALA A 235 6.89 -2.24 16.16
C ALA A 235 8.27 -2.49 16.80
N GLN A 236 8.99 -1.43 17.16
CA GLN A 236 10.28 -1.52 17.86
C GLN A 236 10.14 -2.11 19.26
N GLU A 237 9.10 -1.69 20.00
CA GLU A 237 8.77 -2.22 21.32
C GLU A 237 8.46 -3.72 21.26
N LEU A 238 7.73 -4.17 20.24
CA LEU A 238 7.40 -5.58 20.04
C LEU A 238 8.60 -6.43 19.59
N SER A 239 9.63 -5.83 19.00
CA SER A 239 10.85 -6.52 18.57
C SER A 239 11.94 -6.59 19.65
N SER A 240 11.74 -5.93 20.79
CA SER A 240 12.70 -5.84 21.91
C SER A 240 12.42 -6.88 22.97
#